data_AF-A0A3D1HU66-F1
#
_entry.id   AF-A0A3D1HU66-F1
#
_cell.length_a   1.000
_cell.length_b   1.000
_cell.length_c   1.000
_cell.angle_alpha   90.00
_cell.angle_beta   90.00
_cell.angle_gamma   90.00
#
_symmetry.space_group_name_H-M   'P 1'
#
loop_
_entity.id
_entity.type
_entity.pdbx_description
1 polymer ?
#
loop_
_entity_poly.entity_id
_entity_poly.type
_entity_poly.pdbx_seq_one_letter_code
_entity_poly.pdbx_strand_id
1 'polypeptide(L)'
;MQDFADSYLRGETPIPCVRCNQTVKFTDLLATARDLKADCLATGHYVQRVDGDDGPELHRGADPGKDQSYFLFATTPAQLDYLR
;
A
#
# COMPACT_ATOMS: atom_id res chain seq x y z
N MET A 1 -16.15 -7.29 -0.54
CA MET A 1 -17.06 -7.01 0.59
C MET A 1 -17.46 -8.27 1.33
N GLN A 2 -17.81 -9.36 0.63
CA GLN A 2 -18.10 -10.67 1.24
C GLN A 2 -16.99 -11.18 2.17
N ASP A 3 -15.74 -11.23 1.70
CA ASP A 3 -14.67 -11.84 2.51
C ASP A 3 -14.39 -11.14 3.86
N PHE A 4 -14.65 -9.83 3.97
CA PHE A 4 -14.50 -9.11 5.24
C PHE A 4 -15.58 -9.53 6.26
N ALA A 5 -16.85 -9.53 5.85
CA ALA A 5 -17.95 -9.96 6.72
C ALA A 5 -17.85 -11.46 7.04
N ASP A 6 -17.49 -12.28 6.04
CA ASP A 6 -17.34 -13.73 6.20
C ASP A 6 -16.21 -14.08 7.19
N SER A 7 -15.13 -13.29 7.23
CA SER A 7 -14.05 -13.48 8.21
C SER A 7 -14.56 -13.31 9.65
N TYR A 8 -15.40 -12.30 9.90
CA TYR A 8 -16.04 -12.14 11.22
C TYR A 8 -17.00 -13.29 11.53
N LEU A 9 -17.76 -13.78 10.55
CA LEU A 9 -18.63 -14.94 10.74
C LEU A 9 -17.84 -16.22 11.09
N ARG A 10 -16.57 -16.31 10.68
CA ARG A 10 -15.64 -17.38 11.06
C ARG A 10 -14.93 -17.16 12.40
N GLY A 11 -15.20 -16.05 13.10
CA GLY A 11 -14.53 -15.71 14.36
C GLY A 11 -13.12 -15.14 14.18
N GLU A 12 -12.76 -14.73 12.97
CA GLU A 12 -11.47 -14.08 12.69
C GLU A 12 -11.57 -12.57 12.97
N THR A 13 -10.42 -11.92 13.18
CA THR A 13 -10.33 -10.45 13.25
C THR A 13 -9.59 -9.93 12.01
N PRO A 14 -10.30 -9.61 10.92
CA PRO A 14 -9.67 -9.20 9.67
C PRO A 14 -9.13 -7.76 9.75
N ILE A 15 -8.04 -7.49 9.02
CA ILE A 15 -7.47 -6.14 8.83
C ILE A 15 -7.84 -5.63 7.42
N PRO A 16 -8.96 -4.91 7.26
CA PRO A 16 -9.46 -4.52 5.93
C PRO A 16 -8.55 -3.52 5.21
N CYS A 17 -7.80 -2.70 5.95
CA CYS A 17 -6.89 -1.71 5.39
C CYS A 17 -5.75 -2.34 4.58
N VAL A 18 -5.18 -3.45 5.08
CA VAL A 18 -4.16 -4.23 4.35
C VAL A 18 -4.72 -4.77 3.05
N ARG A 19 -5.92 -5.36 3.10
CA ARG A 19 -6.61 -5.92 1.92
C ARG A 19 -6.91 -4.83 0.88
N CYS A 20 -7.34 -3.65 1.33
CA CYS A 20 -7.59 -2.50 0.46
C CYS A 20 -6.30 -2.02 -0.23
N ASN A 21 -5.18 -1.96 0.49
CA ASN A 21 -3.88 -1.65 -0.09
C ASN A 21 -3.47 -2.70 -1.14
N GLN A 22 -3.59 -3.99 -0.83
CA GLN A 22 -3.27 -5.09 -1.75
C GLN A 22 -4.08 -5.11 -3.04
N THR A 23 -5.33 -4.64 -3.00
CA THR A 23 -6.27 -4.76 -4.13
C THR A 23 -6.58 -3.39 -4.71
N VAL A 24 -7.49 -2.65 -4.08
CA VAL A 24 -8.05 -1.40 -4.60
C VAL A 24 -7.00 -0.31 -4.79
N LYS A 25 -6.19 -0.01 -3.76
CA LYS A 25 -5.29 1.16 -3.82
C LYS A 25 -4.05 0.93 -4.69
N PHE A 26 -3.43 -0.24 -4.67
CA PHE A 26 -2.20 -0.48 -5.45
C PHE A 26 -2.42 -1.20 -6.78
N THR A 27 -3.62 -1.71 -7.05
CA THR A 27 -3.94 -2.27 -8.37
C THR A 27 -4.77 -1.27 -9.18
N ASP A 28 -5.93 -0.86 -8.67
CA ASP A 28 -6.88 -0.07 -9.47
C ASP A 28 -6.44 1.39 -9.63
N LEU A 29 -6.01 2.06 -8.54
CA LEU A 29 -5.53 3.45 -8.66
C LEU A 29 -4.20 3.52 -9.41
N LEU A 30 -3.35 2.50 -9.28
CA LEU A 30 -2.08 2.45 -9.99
C LEU A 30 -2.30 2.28 -11.50
N ALA A 31 -3.20 1.37 -11.89
CA ALA A 31 -3.62 1.21 -13.28
C ALA A 31 -4.22 2.52 -13.81
N THR A 32 -5.13 3.13 -13.05
CA THR A 32 -5.75 4.42 -13.41
C THR A 32 -4.71 5.52 -13.60
N ALA A 33 -3.73 5.64 -12.69
CA ALA A 33 -2.66 6.64 -12.80
C ALA A 33 -1.83 6.44 -14.08
N ARG A 34 -1.53 5.19 -14.43
CA ARG A 34 -0.84 4.85 -15.69
C ARG A 34 -1.68 5.18 -16.92
N ASP A 35 -2.97 4.88 -16.89
CA ASP A 35 -3.91 5.19 -17.99
C ASP A 35 -4.04 6.70 -18.21
N LEU A 36 -4.01 7.47 -17.12
CA LEU A 36 -3.97 8.94 -17.14
C LEU A 36 -2.59 9.51 -17.50
N LYS A 37 -1.58 8.66 -17.74
CA LYS A 37 -0.19 9.03 -18.04
C LYS A 37 0.44 9.91 -16.95
N ALA A 38 0.10 9.66 -15.69
CA ALA A 38 0.77 10.31 -14.56
C ALA A 38 2.24 9.86 -14.48
N ASP A 39 3.09 10.71 -13.94
CA ASP A 39 4.50 10.37 -13.69
C ASP A 39 4.66 9.42 -12.50
N CYS A 40 3.72 9.46 -11.56
CA CYS A 40 3.71 8.66 -10.34
C CYS A 40 2.34 8.63 -9.64
N LEU A 41 2.22 7.78 -8.62
CA LEU A 41 1.11 7.78 -7.67
C LEU A 41 1.60 8.21 -6.28
N ALA A 42 1.17 9.37 -5.82
CA ALA A 42 1.38 9.82 -4.45
C ALA A 42 0.21 9.40 -3.55
N THR A 43 0.49 9.04 -2.31
CA THR A 43 -0.54 8.70 -1.32
C THR A 43 -0.29 9.44 -0.01
N GLY A 44 -1.33 9.62 0.81
CA GLY A 44 -1.18 10.23 2.13
C GLY A 44 -0.64 9.29 3.22
N HIS A 45 -0.01 8.17 2.85
CA HIS A 45 0.53 7.23 3.85
C HIS A 45 1.77 7.81 4.51
N TYR A 46 1.84 7.72 5.84
CA TYR A 46 3.00 8.18 6.59
C TYR A 46 4.06 7.08 6.65
N VAL A 47 4.88 7.06 5.59
CA VAL A 47 5.97 6.11 5.36
C VAL A 47 7.16 6.85 4.74
N GLN A 48 8.30 6.18 4.62
CA GLN A 48 9.43 6.69 3.86
C GLN A 48 9.70 5.76 2.67
N ARG A 49 9.78 6.32 1.47
CA ARG A 49 10.27 5.62 0.28
C ARG A 49 11.66 6.14 -0.03
N VAL A 50 12.65 5.26 -0.04
CA VAL A 50 14.07 5.59 -0.21
C VAL A 50 14.59 4.96 -1.49
N ASP A 51 15.44 5.65 -2.25
CA ASP A 51 16.22 5.03 -3.31
C ASP A 51 17.38 4.27 -2.67
N GLY A 52 17.27 2.94 -2.60
CA GLY A 52 18.34 2.05 -2.20
C GLY A 52 19.21 1.61 -3.39
N ASP A 53 20.28 0.89 -3.11
CA ASP A 53 21.24 0.44 -4.13
C ASP A 53 20.63 -0.53 -5.14
N ASP A 54 19.66 -1.35 -4.70
CA ASP A 54 18.95 -2.34 -5.53
C ASP A 54 17.56 -1.83 -6.00
N GLY A 55 17.28 -0.54 -5.79
CA GLY A 55 16.03 0.10 -6.17
C GLY A 55 15.22 0.66 -4.99
N PRO A 56 13.93 0.95 -5.21
CA PRO A 56 13.06 1.55 -4.21
C PRO A 56 12.89 0.68 -2.95
N GLU A 57 13.01 1.29 -1.77
CA GLU A 57 12.83 0.63 -0.47
C GLU A 57 11.70 1.31 0.33
N LEU A 58 10.91 0.50 1.04
CA LEU A 58 9.86 0.97 1.94
C LEU A 58 10.36 0.92 3.39
N HIS A 59 10.46 2.09 4.00
CA HIS A 59 10.91 2.30 5.36
C HIS A 59 9.77 2.83 6.24
N ARG A 60 9.93 2.66 7.55
CA ARG A 60 8.99 3.20 8.54
C ARG A 60 8.94 4.72 8.45
N GLY A 61 7.78 5.29 8.75
CA GLY A 61 7.65 6.73 8.98
C GLY A 61 8.59 7.20 10.11
N ALA A 62 9.08 8.44 10.00
CA ALA A 62 10.04 9.00 10.96
C ALA A 62 9.49 9.06 12.40
N ASP A 63 8.19 9.31 12.55
CA ASP A 63 7.43 9.18 13.80
C ASP A 63 6.81 7.76 13.91
N PRO A 64 7.32 6.89 14.81
CA PRO A 64 6.80 5.53 14.96
C PRO A 64 5.32 5.47 15.39
N GLY A 65 4.80 6.50 16.07
CA GLY A 65 3.40 6.56 16.48
C GLY A 65 2.43 6.84 15.32
N LYS A 66 2.96 7.27 14.17
CA LYS A 66 2.21 7.55 12.95
C LYS A 66 2.57 6.61 11.81
N ASP A 67 3.56 5.73 11.99
CA ASP A 67 4.03 4.83 10.96
C ASP A 67 2.89 3.98 10.40
N GLN A 68 2.77 3.99 9.08
CA GLN A 68 1.79 3.21 8.35
C GLN A 68 2.42 2.11 7.50
N SER A 69 3.73 1.88 7.59
CA SER A 69 4.45 0.88 6.80
C SER A 69 3.84 -0.52 6.91
N TYR A 70 3.31 -0.87 8.09
CA TYR A 70 2.61 -2.13 8.33
C TYR A 70 1.45 -2.34 7.34
N PHE A 71 0.68 -1.31 7.00
CA PHE A 71 -0.43 -1.47 6.05
C PHE A 71 0.01 -1.64 4.60
N LEU A 72 1.29 -1.39 4.30
CA LEU A 72 1.90 -1.47 2.97
C LEU A 72 2.83 -2.69 2.82
N PHE A 73 2.81 -3.66 3.75
CA PHE A 73 3.77 -4.79 3.72
C PHE A 73 3.73 -5.61 2.42
N ALA A 74 2.60 -5.59 1.70
CA ALA A 74 2.39 -6.35 0.48
C ALA A 74 2.66 -5.54 -0.80
N THR A 75 3.14 -4.29 -0.67
CA THR A 75 3.55 -3.48 -1.82
C THR A 75 4.74 -4.15 -2.50
N THR A 76 4.59 -4.44 -3.79
CA THR A 76 5.64 -5.05 -4.60
C THR A 76 6.70 -4.01 -5.03
N PRO A 77 7.94 -4.42 -5.36
CA PRO A 77 8.97 -3.50 -5.85
C PRO A 77 8.51 -2.66 -7.06
N ALA A 78 7.80 -3.29 -8.01
CA ALA A 78 7.29 -2.59 -9.20
C ALA A 78 6.20 -1.56 -8.87
N GLN A 79 5.39 -1.80 -7.83
CA GLN A 79 4.44 -0.80 -7.34
C GLN A 79 5.19 0.33 -6.65
N LEU A 80 6.15 0.00 -5.79
CA LEU A 80 6.94 0.97 -5.02
C LEU A 80 7.78 1.91 -5.90
N ASP A 81 8.26 1.42 -7.05
CA ASP A 81 8.96 2.22 -8.07
C ASP A 81 8.12 3.39 -8.61
N TYR A 82 6.81 3.17 -8.71
CA TYR A 82 5.86 4.14 -9.23
C TYR A 82 5.26 5.03 -8.12
N LEU A 83 5.57 4.78 -6.84
CA LEU A 83 5.12 5.62 -5.73
C LEU A 83 6.06 6.81 -5.50
N ARG A 84 5.49 7.90 -4.97
CA ARG A 84 6.23 9.08 -4.48
C ARG A 84 5.76 9.47 -3.10
#